data_AF-A0A6G9AP88-F1
#
_entry.id   AF-A0A6G9AP88-F1
#
_cell.length_a   1.000
_cell.length_b   1.000
_cell.length_c   1.000
_cell.angle_alpha   90.00
_cell.angle_beta   90.00
_cell.angle_gamma   90.00
#
_symmetry.space_group_name_H-M   'P 1'
#
loop_
_entity.id
_entity.type
_entity.pdbx_description
1 polymer ?
#
loop_
_entity_poly.entity_id
_entity_poly.type
_entity_poly.pdbx_seq_one_letter_code
_entity_poly.pdbx_strand_id
1 'polypeptide(L)'
;MIRITSSNKTDEYVPSSSADLPVVIENWHQAVIDLHTWYETLSQTIAAHKQVAHKLIHANVNFYGQHPLCELERVNCAMIQEISQLISVMDKSSEQNQLSEQATIECLQAHTLRLQEQARRIQQVLCQSTLNAS
;
A
#
# COMPACT_ATOMS: atom_id res chain seq x y z
N MET A 1 -26.10 51.66 34.39
CA MET A 1 -26.22 51.91 32.94
C MET A 1 -25.34 50.89 32.23
N ILE A 2 -25.94 49.80 31.74
CA ILE A 2 -25.23 48.65 31.15
C ILE A 2 -25.08 48.92 29.65
N ARG A 3 -23.85 48.90 29.12
CA ARG A 3 -23.59 48.83 27.68
C ARG A 3 -23.01 47.46 27.37
N ILE A 4 -23.86 46.60 26.82
CA ILE A 4 -23.46 45.43 26.04
C ILE A 4 -23.12 45.96 24.65
N THR A 5 -21.88 45.77 24.20
CA THR A 5 -21.55 45.84 22.76
C THR A 5 -21.03 44.48 22.35
N SER A 6 -21.91 43.76 21.66
CA SER A 6 -21.61 42.59 20.85
C SER A 6 -20.55 42.95 19.81
N SER A 7 -19.40 42.28 19.87
CA SER A 7 -18.44 42.28 18.78
C SER A 7 -18.47 40.88 18.17
N ASN A 8 -19.35 40.71 17.19
CA ASN A 8 -19.18 39.69 16.18
C ASN A 8 -17.84 39.94 15.49
N LYS A 9 -16.89 39.04 15.67
CA LYS A 9 -15.70 38.95 14.84
C LYS A 9 -15.82 37.67 14.03
N THR A 10 -16.17 37.87 12.78
CA THR A 10 -16.14 36.92 11.69
C THR A 10 -14.71 36.45 11.43
N ASP A 11 -14.64 35.23 10.87
CA ASP A 11 -13.58 34.73 10.00
C ASP A 11 -12.21 34.42 10.61
N GLU A 12 -12.10 33.20 11.15
CA GLU A 12 -10.99 32.33 10.78
C GLU A 12 -11.56 30.97 10.35
N TYR A 13 -12.12 30.91 9.14
CA TYR A 13 -12.06 29.67 8.38
C TYR A 13 -10.59 29.53 7.99
N VAL A 14 -9.82 28.79 8.78
CA VAL A 14 -8.50 28.30 8.36
C VAL A 14 -8.79 27.36 7.19
N PRO A 15 -8.47 27.72 5.94
CA PRO A 15 -8.56 26.75 4.87
C PRO A 15 -7.52 25.69 5.21
N SER A 16 -8.02 24.46 5.32
CA SER A 16 -7.25 23.22 5.36
C SER A 16 -5.96 23.37 4.55
N SER A 17 -4.81 23.14 5.19
CA SER A 17 -3.51 23.08 4.53
C SER A 17 -3.65 22.31 3.22
N SER A 18 -3.68 23.02 2.10
CA SER A 18 -3.64 22.40 0.77
C SER A 18 -2.33 21.64 0.74
N ALA A 19 -2.38 20.31 0.69
CA ALA A 19 -1.17 19.52 0.60
C ALA A 19 -0.44 19.95 -0.67
N ASP A 20 0.78 20.45 -0.53
CA ASP A 20 1.57 20.91 -1.67
C ASP A 20 1.80 19.73 -2.64
N LEU A 21 1.41 19.92 -3.90
CA LEU A 21 1.53 18.90 -4.95
C LEU A 21 2.93 18.23 -5.00
N PRO A 22 4.06 18.97 -4.86
CA PRO A 22 5.38 18.35 -4.78
C PRO A 22 5.52 17.32 -3.65
N VAL A 23 5.00 17.63 -2.46
CA VAL A 23 5.04 16.72 -1.29
C VAL A 23 4.21 15.48 -1.55
N VAL A 24 3.05 15.62 -2.20
CA VAL A 24 2.18 14.49 -2.52
C VAL A 24 2.83 13.58 -3.58
N ILE A 25 3.50 14.16 -4.58
CA ILE A 25 4.25 13.41 -5.58
C ILE A 25 5.42 12.66 -4.94
N GLU A 26 6.17 13.31 -4.04
CA GLU A 26 7.28 12.68 -3.32
C GLU A 26 6.79 11.49 -2.46
N ASN A 27 5.71 11.69 -1.71
CA ASN A 27 5.10 10.62 -0.90
C ASN A 27 4.61 9.44 -1.75
N TRP A 28 3.99 9.73 -2.89
CA TRP A 28 3.59 8.72 -3.86
C TRP A 28 4.79 7.93 -4.39
N HIS A 29 5.84 8.64 -4.80
CA HIS A 29 7.08 8.03 -5.30
C HIS A 29 7.71 7.10 -4.26
N GLN A 30 7.82 7.55 -3.01
CA GLN A 30 8.34 6.74 -1.93
C GLN A 30 7.47 5.51 -1.68
N ALA A 31 6.14 5.65 -1.66
CA ALA A 31 5.23 4.51 -1.47
C ALA A 31 5.35 3.46 -2.58
N VAL A 32 5.61 3.87 -3.82
CA VAL A 32 5.87 2.96 -4.95
C VAL A 32 7.20 2.22 -4.75
N ILE A 33 8.28 2.91 -4.34
CA ILE A 33 9.58 2.30 -4.06
C ILE A 33 9.47 1.27 -2.93
N ASP A 34 8.80 1.63 -1.83
CA ASP A 34 8.63 0.77 -0.67
C ASP A 34 7.86 -0.50 -1.06
N LEU A 35 6.73 -0.33 -1.77
CA LEU A 35 5.94 -1.47 -2.23
C LEU A 35 6.75 -2.39 -3.14
N HIS A 36 7.51 -1.84 -4.08
CA HIS A 36 8.38 -2.62 -4.97
C HIS A 36 9.39 -3.44 -4.17
N THR A 37 10.06 -2.82 -3.20
CA THR A 37 11.05 -3.49 -2.34
C THR A 37 10.44 -4.65 -1.56
N TRP A 38 9.26 -4.44 -0.98
CA TRP A 38 8.55 -5.50 -0.25
C TRP A 38 8.07 -6.62 -1.18
N TYR A 39 7.59 -6.29 -2.37
CA TYR A 39 7.18 -7.26 -3.38
C TYR A 39 8.34 -8.14 -3.85
N GLU A 40 9.50 -7.55 -4.09
CA GLU A 40 10.70 -8.28 -4.46
C GLU A 40 11.08 -9.29 -3.35
N THR A 41 11.06 -8.84 -2.10
CA THR A 41 11.33 -9.69 -0.93
C THR A 41 10.32 -10.84 -0.82
N LEU A 42 9.02 -10.56 -1.04
CA LEU A 42 7.96 -11.58 -1.06
C LEU A 42 8.21 -12.63 -2.15
N SER A 43 8.52 -12.18 -3.36
CA SER A 43 8.79 -13.07 -4.50
C SER A 43 10.01 -13.96 -4.25
N GLN A 44 11.09 -13.40 -3.71
CA GLN A 44 12.28 -14.15 -3.33
C GLN A 44 11.99 -15.17 -2.22
N THR A 45 11.18 -14.79 -1.22
CA THR A 45 10.78 -15.69 -0.11
C THR A 45 9.95 -16.86 -0.61
N ILE A 46 8.97 -16.61 -1.49
CA ILE A 46 8.18 -17.66 -2.15
C ILE A 46 9.10 -18.60 -2.94
N ALA A 47 10.04 -18.06 -3.71
CA ALA A 47 10.99 -18.86 -4.49
C ALA A 47 11.88 -19.74 -3.58
N ALA A 48 12.39 -19.19 -2.48
CA ALA A 48 13.19 -19.93 -1.51
C ALA A 48 12.40 -21.10 -0.89
N HIS A 49 11.16 -20.85 -0.46
CA HIS A 49 10.27 -21.91 0.06
C HIS A 49 10.00 -23.01 -0.98
N LYS A 50 9.77 -22.65 -2.24
CA LYS A 50 9.59 -23.62 -3.33
C LYS A 50 10.83 -24.49 -3.54
N GLN A 51 12.03 -23.90 -3.49
CA GLN A 51 13.28 -24.66 -3.62
C GLN A 51 13.49 -25.63 -2.45
N VAL A 52 13.21 -25.21 -1.22
CA VAL A 52 13.32 -26.07 -0.03
C VAL A 52 12.32 -27.23 -0.13
N ALA A 53 11.06 -26.95 -0.46
CA ALA A 53 10.04 -27.98 -0.65
C ALA A 53 10.45 -29.00 -1.71
N HIS A 54 10.97 -28.54 -2.86
CA HIS A 54 11.45 -29.42 -3.93
C HIS A 54 12.60 -30.33 -3.44
N LYS A 55 13.59 -29.80 -2.74
CA LYS A 55 14.71 -30.60 -2.18
C LYS A 55 14.22 -31.67 -1.20
N LEU A 56 13.22 -31.36 -0.38
CA LEU A 56 12.70 -32.29 0.64
C LEU A 56 11.84 -33.41 0.03
N ILE A 57 11.10 -33.13 -1.04
CA ILE A 57 10.39 -34.14 -1.82
C ILE A 57 11.38 -35.14 -2.44
N HIS A 58 12.48 -34.66 -3.03
CA HIS A 58 13.54 -35.55 -3.57
C HIS A 58 14.26 -36.35 -2.49
N ALA A 59 14.29 -35.86 -1.25
CA ALA A 59 14.85 -36.57 -0.10
C ALA A 59 13.86 -37.58 0.55
N ASN A 60 12.66 -37.75 -0.01
CA ASN A 60 11.61 -38.65 0.50
C ASN A 60 11.15 -38.32 1.94
N VAL A 61 11.26 -37.05 2.35
CA VAL A 61 10.84 -36.56 3.67
C VAL A 61 9.42 -36.00 3.55
N ASN A 62 8.48 -36.51 4.36
CA ASN A 62 7.12 -35.97 4.41
C ASN A 62 7.13 -34.53 4.92
N PHE A 63 6.85 -33.58 4.03
CA PHE A 63 6.88 -32.16 4.34
C PHE A 63 5.48 -31.66 4.76
N TYR A 64 5.27 -31.48 6.06
CA TYR A 64 4.03 -30.93 6.63
C TYR A 64 3.97 -29.39 6.67
N GLY A 65 4.95 -28.69 6.07
CA GLY A 65 5.15 -27.24 6.17
C GLY A 65 4.63 -26.40 4.99
N GLN A 66 3.57 -26.80 4.27
CA GLN A 66 3.08 -26.05 3.09
C GLN A 66 2.24 -24.81 3.44
N HIS A 67 1.73 -24.71 4.67
CA HIS A 67 0.82 -23.63 5.08
C HIS A 67 1.43 -22.21 4.95
N PRO A 68 2.70 -21.95 5.33
CA PRO A 68 3.31 -20.64 5.16
C PRO A 68 3.49 -20.23 3.68
N LEU A 69 3.71 -21.20 2.79
CA LEU A 69 3.84 -20.94 1.35
C LEU A 69 2.50 -20.54 0.72
N CYS A 70 1.42 -21.26 1.06
CA CYS A 70 0.08 -20.94 0.57
C CYS A 70 -0.36 -19.52 0.95
N GLU A 71 -0.06 -19.08 2.18
CA GLU A 71 -0.39 -17.72 2.63
C GLU A 71 0.43 -16.64 1.90
N LEU A 72 1.73 -16.90 1.67
CA LEU A 72 2.58 -15.99 0.89
C LEU A 72 2.08 -15.86 -0.55
N GLU A 73 1.71 -16.98 -1.20
CA GLU A 73 1.17 -16.97 -2.56
C GLU A 73 -0.21 -16.29 -2.64
N ARG A 74 -1.07 -16.51 -1.65
CA ARG A 74 -2.38 -15.84 -1.56
C ARG A 74 -2.23 -14.32 -1.50
N VAL A 75 -1.30 -13.84 -0.67
CA VAL A 75 -1.01 -12.40 -0.51
C VAL A 75 -0.38 -11.83 -1.78
N ASN A 76 0.52 -12.58 -2.41
CA ASN A 76 1.11 -12.20 -3.70
C ASN A 76 0.04 -12.00 -4.79
N CYS A 77 -0.89 -12.94 -4.92
CA CYS A 77 -2.00 -12.86 -5.87
C CYS A 77 -2.93 -11.67 -5.58
N ALA A 78 -3.33 -11.48 -4.33
CA ALA A 78 -4.17 -10.36 -3.92
C ALA A 78 -3.50 -9.01 -4.23
N MET A 79 -2.20 -8.89 -3.96
CA MET A 79 -1.44 -7.68 -4.24
C MET A 79 -1.37 -7.38 -5.74
N ILE A 80 -1.11 -8.38 -6.59
CA ILE A 80 -1.09 -8.20 -8.05
C ILE A 80 -2.46 -7.70 -8.54
N GLN A 81 -3.56 -8.25 -8.03
CA GLN A 81 -4.90 -7.80 -8.37
C GLN A 81 -5.17 -6.36 -7.93
N GLU A 82 -4.79 -6.01 -6.70
CA GLU A 82 -5.00 -4.66 -6.17
C GLU A 82 -4.15 -3.60 -6.89
N ILE A 83 -2.90 -3.92 -7.25
CA ILE A 83 -2.05 -3.03 -8.08
C ILE A 83 -2.66 -2.88 -9.48
N SER A 84 -3.11 -3.98 -10.09
CA SER A 84 -3.75 -3.94 -11.42
C SER A 84 -5.01 -3.07 -11.39
N GLN A 85 -5.79 -3.16 -10.32
CA GLN A 85 -6.96 -2.31 -10.11
C GLN A 85 -6.57 -0.84 -9.90
N LEU A 86 -5.48 -0.57 -9.17
CA LEU A 86 -4.96 0.78 -8.95
C LEU A 86 -4.56 1.44 -10.27
N ILE A 87 -3.80 0.72 -11.11
CA ILE A 87 -3.40 1.16 -12.45
C ILE A 87 -4.65 1.44 -13.29
N SER A 88 -5.63 0.53 -13.31
CA SER A 88 -6.87 0.74 -14.06
C SER A 88 -7.66 1.97 -13.60
N VAL A 89 -7.67 2.29 -12.31
CA VAL A 89 -8.32 3.50 -11.79
C VAL A 89 -7.55 4.75 -12.21
N MET A 90 -6.22 4.71 -12.17
CA MET A 90 -5.38 5.82 -12.64
C MET A 90 -5.58 6.09 -14.13
N ASP A 91 -5.58 5.05 -14.97
CA ASP A 91 -5.80 5.19 -16.41
C ASP A 91 -7.17 5.83 -16.71
N LYS A 92 -8.24 5.36 -16.04
CA LYS A 92 -9.58 5.94 -16.19
C LYS A 92 -9.68 7.38 -15.70
N SER A 93 -8.95 7.73 -14.64
CA SER A 93 -8.91 9.11 -14.14
C SER A 93 -8.22 10.06 -15.11
N SER A 94 -7.27 9.55 -15.91
CA SER A 94 -6.59 10.32 -16.96
C SER A 94 -7.47 10.55 -18.20
N GLU A 95 -8.40 9.63 -18.49
CA GLU A 95 -9.36 9.77 -19.59
C GLU A 95 -10.50 10.76 -19.27
N GLN A 96 -10.81 10.98 -17.99
CA GLN A 96 -11.89 11.85 -17.50
C GLN A 96 -11.44 13.29 -17.19
N ASN A 97 -10.57 13.85 -18.03
CA ASN A 97 -9.92 15.19 -18.13
C ASN A 97 -10.56 16.48 -17.50
N GLN A 98 -11.25 16.44 -16.37
CA GLN A 98 -11.81 17.62 -15.68
C GLN A 98 -11.75 17.51 -14.14
N LEU A 99 -10.78 16.79 -13.59
CA LEU A 99 -10.54 16.86 -12.14
C LEU A 99 -9.81 18.17 -11.83
N SER A 100 -10.32 18.91 -10.83
CA SER A 100 -9.61 20.06 -10.28
C SER A 100 -8.27 19.61 -9.69
N GLU A 101 -7.30 20.52 -9.58
CA GLU A 101 -5.99 20.24 -8.98
C GLU A 101 -6.12 19.60 -7.58
N GLN A 102 -7.07 20.08 -6.78
CA GLN A 102 -7.40 19.52 -5.48
C GLN A 102 -7.89 18.06 -5.57
N ALA A 103 -8.74 17.75 -6.55
CA ALA A 103 -9.21 16.39 -6.74
C ALA A 103 -8.09 15.44 -7.23
N THR A 104 -7.13 15.95 -8.01
CA THR A 104 -5.92 15.21 -8.38
C THR A 104 -5.05 14.92 -7.16
N ILE A 105 -4.86 15.92 -6.29
CA ILE A 105 -4.10 15.78 -5.04
C ILE A 105 -4.74 14.72 -4.13
N GLU A 106 -6.06 14.81 -3.91
CA GLU A 106 -6.80 13.84 -3.08
C GLU A 106 -6.75 12.43 -3.67
N CYS A 107 -6.88 12.30 -4.99
CA CYS A 107 -6.75 11.03 -5.70
C CYS A 107 -5.37 10.41 -5.48
N LEU A 108 -4.30 11.20 -5.65
CA LEU A 108 -2.92 10.73 -5.47
C LEU A 108 -2.63 10.34 -4.02
N GLN A 109 -3.15 11.09 -3.05
CA GLN A 109 -3.06 10.74 -1.63
C GLN A 109 -3.80 9.44 -1.31
N ALA A 110 -5.02 9.26 -1.81
CA ALA A 110 -5.78 8.04 -1.63
C ALA A 110 -5.05 6.82 -2.23
N HIS A 111 -4.44 6.99 -3.41
CA HIS A 111 -3.61 5.96 -4.00
C HIS A 111 -2.36 5.67 -3.17
N THR A 112 -1.68 6.70 -2.67
CA THR A 112 -0.49 6.55 -1.79
C THR A 112 -0.82 5.71 -0.56
N LEU A 113 -1.95 6.00 0.11
CA LEU A 113 -2.40 5.23 1.28
C LEU A 113 -2.67 3.76 0.94
N ARG A 114 -3.26 3.48 -0.23
CA ARG A 114 -3.50 2.11 -0.68
C ARG A 114 -2.19 1.35 -0.91
N LEU A 115 -1.18 1.98 -1.51
CA LEU A 115 0.15 1.37 -1.69
C LEU A 115 0.80 1.05 -0.35
N GLN A 116 0.79 2.00 0.60
CA GLN A 116 1.35 1.82 1.94
C GLN A 116 0.66 0.68 2.70
N GLU A 117 -0.65 0.56 2.59
CA GLU A 117 -1.41 -0.53 3.19
C GLU A 117 -1.01 -1.90 2.60
N GLN A 118 -0.75 -1.99 1.28
CA GLN A 118 -0.23 -3.22 0.69
C GLN A 118 1.18 -3.55 1.17
N ALA A 119 2.06 -2.56 1.23
CA ALA A 119 3.42 -2.72 1.74
C ALA A 119 3.40 -3.29 3.17
N ARG A 120 2.52 -2.75 4.03
CA ARG A 120 2.30 -3.21 5.40
C ARG A 120 1.81 -4.66 5.45
N ARG A 121 0.87 -5.06 4.60
CA ARG A 121 0.37 -6.45 4.53
C ARG A 121 1.46 -7.43 4.14
N ILE A 122 2.28 -7.08 3.15
CA ILE A 122 3.42 -7.91 2.73
C ILE A 122 4.40 -8.09 3.89
N GLN A 123 4.77 -6.99 4.55
CA GLN A 123 5.67 -7.01 5.70
C GLN A 123 5.13 -7.92 6.82
N GLN A 124 3.85 -7.83 7.15
CA GLN A 124 3.24 -8.67 8.19
C GLN A 124 3.33 -10.17 7.87
N VAL A 125 3.05 -10.55 6.63
CA VAL A 125 3.06 -11.96 6.21
C VAL A 125 4.48 -12.50 6.16
N LEU A 126 5.45 -11.69 5.72
CA LEU A 126 6.88 -12.03 5.78
C LEU A 126 7.37 -12.21 7.22
N CYS A 127 6.95 -11.37 8.16
CA CYS A 127 7.28 -11.56 9.58
C CYS A 127 6.67 -12.85 10.14
N GLN A 128 5.43 -13.20 9.77
CA GLN A 128 4.79 -14.43 10.21
C GLN A 128 5.45 -15.68 9.60
N SER A 129 5.86 -15.63 8.34
CA SER A 129 6.50 -16.76 7.67
C SER A 129 7.89 -17.07 8.23
N THR A 130 8.65 -16.04 8.61
CA THR A 130 9.96 -16.18 9.27
C THR A 130 9.85 -16.70 10.71
N LEU A 131 8.88 -16.22 11.49
CA LEU A 131 8.63 -16.70 12.85
C LEU A 131 8.18 -18.18 12.89
N ASN A 132 7.42 -18.62 11.89
CA ASN A 132 6.96 -20.01 11.78
C ASN A 132 7.98 -20.97 11.15
N ALA A 133 9.12 -20.46 10.68
CA ALA A 133 10.20 -21.25 10.08
C ALA A 133 11.34 -21.60 11.08
N SER A 134 11.26 -21.08 12.31
CA SER A 134 12.19 -21.34 13.42
C SER A 134 11.67 -22.44 14.35
#